data_AF-A0A2A3XTJ8-F1
#
_entry.id   AF-A0A2A3XTJ8-F1
#
_cell.length_a   1.000
_cell.length_b   1.000
_cell.length_c   1.000
_cell.angle_alpha   90.00
_cell.angle_beta   90.00
_cell.angle_gamma   90.00
#
_symmetry.space_group_name_H-M   'P 1'
#
loop_
_entity.id
_entity.type
_entity.pdbx_description
1 polymer ?
#
loop_
_entity_poly.entity_id
_entity_poly.type
_entity_poly.pdbx_seq_one_letter_code
_entity_poly.pdbx_strand_id
1 'polypeptide(L)'
;MAESSAASQRPTSSTTAPTSPEATKPESRTWAKPTSKPKPAKSAPKKPGHRVGPALKGPAALDVLDTITVKGKAPATGYDRGGQFGSGWKDPDGNSCDARQDILTRDMTNLKYKDSRQCLVASGTLADLSTGKTIHWSVGSNLVDIDHMVALKNVWISGGQKLSYEQRVAIANDPLNLFSSDASANRQKGDKNAAEWLPSNKPFRCQYVATQISVKKKYSLAVTAPEKEAMKRVLGKCTDQRAAKVKPITPAGKGQQAHSKPTKKAPAKTPANNGKKPSTSKGSAAQVSPGTFCKGADAGKKGIGKKNGKTYTCKASSTDERLRWRQ
;
A
#
# COMPACT_ATOMS: atom_id res chain seq x y z
N MET A 1 -25.81 19.97 57.49
CA MET A 1 -25.82 21.12 58.41
C MET A 1 -25.99 22.37 57.58
N ALA A 2 -26.95 23.22 57.96
CA ALA A 2 -27.23 24.58 57.48
C ALA A 2 -27.58 24.80 55.99
N GLU A 3 -28.71 25.47 55.79
CA GLU A 3 -29.21 26.04 54.53
C GLU A 3 -28.57 27.41 54.25
N SER A 4 -28.80 27.93 53.03
CA SER A 4 -29.16 29.34 52.86
C SER A 4 -30.06 29.50 51.63
N SER A 5 -30.98 30.46 51.69
CA SER A 5 -32.15 30.57 50.80
C SER A 5 -32.49 32.03 50.46
N ALA A 6 -33.59 32.23 49.72
CA ALA A 6 -34.16 33.48 49.18
C ALA A 6 -33.47 34.03 47.90
N ALA A 7 -34.19 34.60 46.92
CA ALA A 7 -35.63 34.93 46.82
C ALA A 7 -36.16 34.58 45.39
N SER A 8 -37.39 34.04 45.24
CA SER A 8 -38.64 34.78 44.92
C SER A 8 -38.60 35.49 43.54
N GLN A 9 -39.54 35.32 42.60
CA GLN A 9 -41.00 35.10 42.72
C GLN A 9 -41.57 34.20 41.59
N ARG A 10 -42.76 33.61 41.83
CA ARG A 10 -43.72 33.08 40.84
C ARG A 10 -45.01 33.91 41.01
N PRO A 11 -45.81 34.18 39.98
CA PRO A 11 -46.76 33.19 39.43
C PRO A 11 -46.67 33.19 37.88
N THR A 12 -47.55 32.64 37.05
CA THR A 12 -48.85 31.92 37.21
C THR A 12 -48.79 30.56 36.46
N SER A 13 -49.95 30.00 36.10
CA SER A 13 -50.14 29.00 35.04
C SER A 13 -51.49 29.29 34.36
N SER A 14 -51.65 29.05 33.06
CA SER A 14 -52.97 28.74 32.48
C SER A 14 -52.83 27.91 31.19
N THR A 15 -53.52 26.77 31.19
CA THR A 15 -53.64 25.85 30.05
C THR A 15 -54.86 26.24 29.23
N THR A 16 -54.74 26.29 27.91
CA THR A 16 -55.91 26.24 27.01
C THR A 16 -55.61 25.32 25.82
N ALA A 17 -56.56 24.46 25.48
CA ALA A 17 -56.50 23.52 24.36
C ALA A 17 -56.66 24.25 22.99
N PRO A 18 -56.29 23.63 21.85
CA PRO A 18 -56.27 24.31 20.56
C PRO A 18 -57.67 24.44 19.94
N THR A 19 -58.00 25.64 19.46
CA THR A 19 -59.20 25.90 18.64
C THR A 19 -58.82 25.96 17.16
N SER A 20 -59.56 25.26 16.32
CA SER A 20 -59.37 25.27 14.86
C SER A 20 -59.84 26.60 14.25
N PRO A 21 -59.12 27.17 13.27
CA PRO A 21 -59.68 28.11 12.30
C PRO A 21 -60.16 27.40 11.03
N GLU A 22 -61.17 28.01 10.41
CA GLU A 22 -62.02 27.48 9.34
C GLU A 22 -61.36 27.40 7.96
N ALA A 23 -61.91 26.57 7.07
CA ALA A 23 -61.31 26.24 5.78
C ALA A 23 -61.52 27.31 4.69
N THR A 24 -60.43 27.76 4.07
CA THR A 24 -60.49 28.54 2.81
C THR A 24 -60.52 27.62 1.59
N LYS A 25 -61.53 27.81 0.74
CA LYS A 25 -61.80 27.06 -0.49
C LYS A 25 -60.64 27.15 -1.51
N PRO A 26 -60.05 26.03 -1.97
CA PRO A 26 -59.12 26.05 -3.09
C PRO A 26 -59.85 26.17 -4.43
N GLU A 27 -59.35 27.01 -5.33
CA GLU A 27 -59.85 27.12 -6.70
C GLU A 27 -59.46 25.90 -7.54
N SER A 28 -60.36 25.50 -8.45
CA SER A 28 -60.26 24.29 -9.24
C SER A 28 -59.22 24.40 -10.37
N ARG A 29 -58.05 23.80 -10.18
CA ARG A 29 -57.17 23.41 -11.30
C ARG A 29 -57.61 22.06 -11.86
N THR A 30 -58.03 22.05 -13.13
CA THR A 30 -58.38 20.85 -13.88
C THR A 30 -57.15 19.96 -14.12
N TRP A 31 -57.16 18.73 -13.59
CA TRP A 31 -56.14 17.73 -13.94
C TRP A 31 -56.39 17.16 -15.33
N ALA A 32 -55.57 17.54 -16.30
CA ALA A 32 -55.38 16.74 -17.51
C ALA A 32 -54.63 15.44 -17.15
N LYS A 33 -55.16 14.28 -17.54
CA LYS A 33 -54.66 12.95 -17.19
C LYS A 33 -53.54 12.52 -18.16
N PRO A 34 -52.27 12.38 -17.74
CA PRO A 34 -51.21 11.97 -18.65
C PRO A 34 -51.20 10.44 -18.81
N THR A 35 -51.84 9.94 -19.87
CA THR A 35 -51.79 8.53 -20.25
C THR A 35 -50.56 8.22 -21.10
N SER A 36 -49.44 7.89 -20.45
CA SER A 36 -48.32 7.21 -21.13
C SER A 36 -47.59 6.27 -20.18
N LYS A 37 -47.56 4.97 -20.53
CA LYS A 37 -46.72 3.98 -19.84
C LYS A 37 -45.25 4.39 -20.01
N PRO A 38 -44.39 4.34 -18.97
CA PRO A 38 -42.97 4.56 -19.13
C PRO A 38 -42.38 3.47 -20.04
N LYS A 39 -41.85 3.90 -21.18
CA LYS A 39 -41.10 3.06 -22.12
C LYS A 39 -39.88 2.48 -21.40
N PRO A 40 -39.51 1.18 -21.58
CA PRO A 40 -38.32 0.63 -20.96
C PRO A 40 -37.10 1.49 -21.31
N ALA A 41 -36.40 1.97 -20.29
CA ALA A 41 -35.18 2.73 -20.49
C ALA A 41 -34.17 1.85 -21.22
N LYS A 42 -33.86 2.17 -22.48
CA LYS A 42 -32.78 1.51 -23.22
C LYS A 42 -31.51 1.67 -22.39
N SER A 43 -30.94 0.56 -21.95
CA SER A 43 -29.72 0.55 -21.15
C SER A 43 -28.66 1.36 -21.88
N ALA A 44 -28.17 2.43 -21.24
CA ALA A 44 -27.08 3.23 -21.80
C ALA A 44 -25.91 2.30 -22.13
N PRO A 45 -25.25 2.44 -23.29
CA PRO A 45 -24.11 1.61 -23.63
C PRO A 45 -23.07 1.75 -22.51
N LYS A 46 -22.71 0.63 -21.87
CA LYS A 46 -21.65 0.61 -20.87
C LYS A 46 -20.39 1.13 -21.56
N LYS A 47 -19.97 2.36 -21.22
CA LYS A 47 -18.63 2.86 -21.56
C LYS A 47 -17.64 1.74 -21.16
N PRO A 48 -16.65 1.38 -21.99
CA PRO A 48 -15.63 0.43 -21.59
C PRO A 48 -15.07 0.89 -20.24
N GLY A 49 -15.31 0.10 -19.19
CA GLY A 49 -14.95 0.51 -17.84
C GLY A 49 -13.46 0.82 -17.79
N HIS A 50 -13.09 1.94 -17.18
CA HIS A 50 -11.69 2.35 -17.02
C HIS A 50 -10.91 1.19 -16.40
N ARG A 51 -10.11 0.48 -17.21
CA ARG A 51 -9.40 -0.71 -16.76
C ARG A 51 -8.15 -0.27 -16.02
N VAL A 52 -8.36 0.15 -14.78
CA VAL A 52 -7.33 0.28 -13.72
C VAL A 52 -6.39 -0.93 -13.78
N GLY A 53 -5.09 -0.69 -13.78
CA GLY A 53 -4.08 -1.74 -13.94
C GLY A 53 -3.54 -1.95 -15.37
N PRO A 54 -2.70 -2.98 -15.56
CA PRO A 54 -1.98 -3.25 -16.81
C PRO A 54 -2.86 -3.88 -17.90
N ALA A 55 -2.48 -3.67 -19.17
CA ALA A 55 -3.20 -4.21 -20.32
C ALA A 55 -3.00 -5.74 -20.48
N LEU A 56 -4.02 -6.51 -20.10
CA LEU A 56 -4.04 -7.97 -20.24
C LEU A 56 -4.42 -8.41 -21.67
N LYS A 57 -3.46 -8.31 -22.61
CA LYS A 57 -3.63 -8.63 -24.05
C LYS A 57 -2.75 -9.82 -24.52
N GLY A 58 -2.37 -10.71 -23.60
CA GLY A 58 -1.48 -11.85 -23.84
C GLY A 58 -2.21 -13.18 -24.12
N PRO A 59 -1.53 -14.33 -23.94
CA PRO A 59 -2.16 -15.66 -23.98
C PRO A 59 -3.21 -15.84 -22.86
N ALA A 60 -3.95 -16.95 -22.85
CA ALA A 60 -4.92 -17.20 -21.78
C ALA A 60 -4.21 -17.34 -20.42
N ALA A 61 -4.83 -16.84 -19.36
CA ALA A 61 -4.21 -16.83 -18.04
C ALA A 61 -4.04 -18.24 -17.46
N LEU A 62 -4.89 -19.19 -17.85
CA LEU A 62 -4.77 -20.61 -17.50
C LEU A 62 -3.50 -21.23 -18.12
N ASP A 63 -3.28 -21.06 -19.43
CA ASP A 63 -2.07 -21.55 -20.12
C ASP A 63 -0.79 -21.03 -19.43
N VAL A 64 -0.75 -19.74 -19.09
CA VAL A 64 0.41 -19.15 -18.39
C VAL A 64 0.57 -19.75 -17.00
N LEU A 65 -0.52 -19.90 -16.23
CA LEU A 65 -0.50 -20.51 -14.90
C LEU A 65 0.01 -21.96 -14.94
N ASP A 66 -0.29 -22.72 -16.00
CA ASP A 66 0.21 -24.08 -16.12
C ASP A 66 1.71 -24.16 -16.41
N THR A 67 2.31 -23.10 -16.98
CA THR A 67 3.78 -22.96 -17.08
C THR A 67 4.49 -22.46 -15.80
N ILE A 68 3.76 -22.09 -14.73
CA ILE A 68 4.37 -21.60 -13.49
C ILE A 68 4.74 -22.77 -12.57
N THR A 69 5.97 -22.78 -12.08
CA THR A 69 6.48 -23.77 -11.12
C THR A 69 5.63 -23.80 -9.85
N VAL A 70 5.20 -25.00 -9.47
CA VAL A 70 4.51 -25.23 -8.19
C VAL A 70 5.53 -25.57 -7.10
N LYS A 71 5.53 -24.81 -6.00
CA LYS A 71 6.41 -25.05 -4.84
C LYS A 71 5.79 -24.50 -3.55
N GLY A 72 6.10 -25.14 -2.41
CA GLY A 72 5.78 -24.60 -1.08
C GLY A 72 6.44 -23.24 -0.80
N LYS A 73 5.90 -22.50 0.17
CA LYS A 73 6.44 -21.20 0.62
C LYS A 73 7.87 -21.40 1.16
N ALA A 74 8.83 -20.62 0.68
CA ALA A 74 10.16 -20.55 1.27
C ALA A 74 10.12 -19.84 2.64
N PRO A 75 11.09 -20.06 3.54
CA PRO A 75 11.17 -19.33 4.80
C PRO A 75 11.21 -17.81 4.58
N ALA A 76 10.51 -17.06 5.43
CA ALA A 76 10.52 -15.59 5.40
C ALA A 76 11.81 -14.96 5.97
N THR A 77 12.77 -15.78 6.39
CA THR A 77 14.08 -15.37 6.92
C THR A 77 14.77 -14.34 6.01
N GLY A 78 15.33 -13.29 6.61
CA GLY A 78 16.02 -12.22 5.88
C GLY A 78 15.11 -11.27 5.08
N TYR A 79 13.78 -11.38 5.19
CA TYR A 79 12.85 -10.41 4.63
C TYR A 79 12.91 -9.09 5.40
N ASP A 80 13.42 -8.05 4.75
CA ASP A 80 13.19 -6.66 5.10
C ASP A 80 12.63 -5.94 3.86
N ARG A 81 11.48 -5.26 4.01
CA ARG A 81 10.84 -4.55 2.90
C ARG A 81 11.76 -3.45 2.35
N GLY A 82 12.38 -2.66 3.22
CA GLY A 82 13.20 -1.51 2.80
C GLY A 82 14.55 -1.94 2.24
N GLY A 83 15.27 -2.81 2.94
CA GLY A 83 16.59 -3.30 2.55
C GLY A 83 16.59 -4.25 1.35
N GLN A 84 15.52 -5.03 1.13
CA GLN A 84 15.48 -6.00 0.03
C GLN A 84 14.78 -5.50 -1.23
N PHE A 85 13.82 -4.58 -1.13
CA PHE A 85 13.04 -4.08 -2.28
C PHE A 85 13.24 -2.58 -2.56
N GLY A 86 14.14 -1.95 -1.81
CA GLY A 86 14.45 -0.52 -1.90
C GLY A 86 13.59 0.34 -0.96
N SER A 87 14.13 1.50 -0.61
CA SER A 87 13.44 2.51 0.19
C SER A 87 12.66 3.49 -0.68
N GLY A 88 11.38 3.69 -0.35
CA GLY A 88 10.47 4.57 -1.11
C GLY A 88 10.13 4.02 -2.50
N TRP A 89 9.30 4.77 -3.22
CA TRP A 89 9.01 4.51 -4.63
C TRP A 89 10.19 4.98 -5.50
N LYS A 90 10.39 4.32 -6.63
CA LYS A 90 11.36 4.68 -7.66
C LYS A 90 10.64 5.16 -8.90
N ASP A 91 11.35 5.91 -9.72
CA ASP A 91 10.98 6.27 -11.08
C ASP A 91 11.54 5.17 -12.02
N PRO A 92 10.71 4.27 -12.57
CA PRO A 92 11.17 3.16 -13.41
C PRO A 92 11.21 3.48 -14.91
N ASP A 93 10.60 4.59 -15.35
CA ASP A 93 10.52 4.99 -16.77
C ASP A 93 11.31 6.27 -17.11
N GLY A 94 11.81 6.98 -16.09
CA GLY A 94 12.61 8.19 -16.19
C GLY A 94 11.79 9.47 -16.33
N ASN A 95 10.48 9.43 -16.11
CA ASN A 95 9.58 10.57 -16.36
C ASN A 95 9.65 11.68 -15.27
N SER A 96 10.45 11.50 -14.22
CA SER A 96 10.58 12.34 -13.02
C SER A 96 9.41 12.28 -12.02
N CYS A 97 8.48 11.34 -12.19
CA CYS A 97 7.51 10.89 -11.20
C CYS A 97 7.93 9.55 -10.62
N ASP A 98 7.56 9.30 -9.36
CA ASP A 98 7.75 7.97 -8.79
C ASP A 98 6.57 7.06 -9.16
N ALA A 99 6.80 5.75 -9.10
CA ALA A 99 5.81 4.72 -9.41
C ALA A 99 4.56 4.79 -8.51
N ARG A 100 4.53 5.58 -7.42
CA ARG A 100 3.28 5.86 -6.72
C ARG A 100 2.47 6.92 -7.47
N GLN A 101 3.10 8.01 -7.89
CA GLN A 101 2.43 9.06 -8.65
C GLN A 101 1.91 8.54 -9.99
N ASP A 102 2.69 7.76 -10.74
CA ASP A 102 2.25 7.16 -12.01
C ASP A 102 0.98 6.34 -11.83
N ILE A 103 0.89 5.57 -10.74
CA ILE A 103 -0.22 4.66 -10.47
C ILE A 103 -1.45 5.43 -9.94
N LEU A 104 -1.25 6.51 -9.19
CA LEU A 104 -2.34 7.44 -8.84
C LEU A 104 -2.91 8.09 -10.11
N THR A 105 -2.06 8.62 -10.98
CA THR A 105 -2.43 9.25 -12.26
C THR A 105 -3.11 8.27 -13.22
N ARG A 106 -2.64 7.01 -13.30
CA ARG A 106 -3.24 5.96 -14.14
C ARG A 106 -4.63 5.52 -13.65
N ASP A 107 -4.79 5.36 -12.34
CA ASP A 107 -5.97 4.67 -11.78
C ASP A 107 -7.08 5.61 -11.29
N MET A 108 -6.79 6.90 -11.07
CA MET A 108 -7.78 7.88 -10.63
C MET A 108 -8.33 8.74 -11.77
N THR A 109 -9.48 9.35 -11.51
CA THR A 109 -10.13 10.37 -12.35
C THR A 109 -10.27 11.68 -11.57
N ASN A 110 -10.71 12.77 -12.22
CA ASN A 110 -10.91 14.08 -11.58
C ASN A 110 -9.65 14.57 -10.82
N LEU A 111 -8.48 14.34 -11.42
CA LEU A 111 -7.17 14.60 -10.83
C LEU A 111 -6.92 16.10 -10.64
N LYS A 112 -6.33 16.45 -9.50
CA LYS A 112 -5.67 17.74 -9.25
C LYS A 112 -4.23 17.48 -8.83
N TYR A 113 -3.32 18.34 -9.24
CA TYR A 113 -1.88 18.21 -8.98
C TYR A 113 -1.36 19.38 -8.13
N LYS A 114 -0.24 19.16 -7.44
CA LYS A 114 0.48 20.20 -6.68
C LYS A 114 1.52 20.96 -7.50
N ASP A 115 1.87 20.43 -8.67
CA ASP A 115 2.89 20.98 -9.56
C ASP A 115 2.37 21.15 -10.99
N SER A 116 3.00 22.05 -11.73
CA SER A 116 2.62 22.38 -13.11
C SER A 116 2.89 21.24 -14.10
N ARG A 117 3.80 20.31 -13.77
CA ARG A 117 4.14 19.14 -14.61
C ARG A 117 3.16 17.97 -14.45
N GLN A 118 2.09 18.13 -13.67
CA GLN A 118 1.06 17.12 -13.46
C GLN A 118 1.59 15.79 -12.91
N CYS A 119 2.51 15.87 -11.95
CA CYS A 119 3.20 14.72 -11.38
C CYS A 119 2.75 14.44 -9.94
N LEU A 120 2.72 15.46 -9.09
CA LEU A 120 2.42 15.30 -7.67
C LEU A 120 0.91 15.36 -7.43
N VAL A 121 0.24 14.21 -7.47
CA VAL A 121 -1.22 14.15 -7.29
C VAL A 121 -1.63 14.70 -5.91
N ALA A 122 -2.48 15.73 -5.92
CA ALA A 122 -3.05 16.35 -4.73
C ALA A 122 -4.36 15.68 -4.30
N SER A 123 -5.23 15.37 -5.27
CA SER A 123 -6.51 14.69 -5.07
C SER A 123 -7.01 14.02 -6.36
N GLY A 124 -7.91 13.06 -6.22
CA GLY A 124 -8.58 12.39 -7.32
C GLY A 124 -9.79 11.57 -6.84
N THR A 125 -10.48 10.93 -7.78
CA THR A 125 -11.57 9.98 -7.50
C THR A 125 -11.16 8.61 -8.03
N LEU A 126 -11.01 7.64 -7.12
CA LEU A 126 -10.72 6.25 -7.44
C LEU A 126 -12.02 5.45 -7.53
N ALA A 127 -12.24 4.76 -8.64
CA ALA A 127 -13.19 3.65 -8.71
C ALA A 127 -12.45 2.38 -8.26
N ASP A 128 -12.48 2.09 -6.96
CA ASP A 128 -11.64 1.05 -6.36
C ASP A 128 -12.06 -0.35 -6.82
N LEU A 129 -11.21 -1.00 -7.61
CA LEU A 129 -11.49 -2.34 -8.09
C LEU A 129 -11.46 -3.40 -6.99
N SER A 130 -10.75 -3.18 -5.87
CA SER A 130 -10.68 -4.16 -4.77
C SER A 130 -12.03 -4.37 -4.08
N THR A 131 -12.76 -3.29 -3.79
CA THR A 131 -14.00 -3.28 -3.01
C THR A 131 -15.24 -2.90 -3.83
N GLY A 132 -15.07 -2.32 -5.02
CA GLY A 132 -16.15 -1.82 -5.87
C GLY A 132 -16.70 -0.44 -5.44
N LYS A 133 -16.05 0.23 -4.49
CA LYS A 133 -16.45 1.56 -3.98
C LYS A 133 -15.88 2.68 -4.84
N THR A 134 -16.57 3.82 -4.87
CA THR A 134 -15.98 5.09 -5.28
C THR A 134 -15.36 5.77 -4.06
N ILE A 135 -14.10 6.19 -4.17
CA ILE A 135 -13.33 6.85 -3.10
C ILE A 135 -12.86 8.21 -3.61
N HIS A 136 -13.33 9.28 -2.97
CA HIS A 136 -12.75 10.62 -3.15
C HIS A 136 -11.51 10.72 -2.27
N TRP A 137 -10.33 10.77 -2.90
CA TRP A 137 -9.04 10.75 -2.22
C TRP A 137 -8.35 12.10 -2.32
N SER A 138 -7.73 12.50 -1.21
CA SER A 138 -6.76 13.59 -1.17
C SER A 138 -5.50 13.14 -0.43
N VAL A 139 -4.38 13.80 -0.71
CA VAL A 139 -3.12 13.62 0.01
C VAL A 139 -3.34 13.78 1.53
N GLY A 140 -2.88 12.81 2.32
CA GLY A 140 -3.07 12.78 3.78
C GLY A 140 -4.37 12.12 4.27
N SER A 141 -5.35 11.85 3.39
CA SER A 141 -6.62 11.19 3.79
C SER A 141 -6.48 9.75 4.30
N ASN A 142 -5.37 9.07 3.97
CA ASN A 142 -5.11 7.65 4.30
C ASN A 142 -6.14 6.64 3.76
N LEU A 143 -7.00 7.04 2.82
CA LEU A 143 -8.06 6.19 2.22
C LEU A 143 -7.56 5.28 1.09
N VAL A 144 -6.50 5.67 0.38
CA VAL A 144 -5.93 4.93 -0.76
C VAL A 144 -4.45 4.65 -0.55
N ASP A 145 -4.10 3.36 -0.66
CA ASP A 145 -2.74 2.87 -0.77
C ASP A 145 -2.42 2.50 -2.23
N ILE A 146 -1.13 2.43 -2.57
CA ILE A 146 -0.69 1.70 -3.76
C ILE A 146 -0.37 0.29 -3.29
N ASP A 147 -1.17 -0.68 -3.73
CA ASP A 147 -1.02 -2.09 -3.38
C ASP A 147 -0.20 -2.84 -4.46
N HIS A 148 0.57 -3.82 -3.99
CA HIS A 148 1.30 -4.77 -4.79
C HIS A 148 0.42 -5.98 -5.09
N MET A 149 0.03 -6.19 -6.35
CA MET A 149 -0.77 -7.33 -6.83
C MET A 149 -0.23 -8.66 -6.26
N VAL A 150 1.08 -8.88 -6.35
CA VAL A 150 1.82 -9.87 -5.57
C VAL A 150 2.62 -9.12 -4.49
N ALA A 151 2.16 -9.21 -3.24
CA ALA A 151 2.75 -8.50 -2.10
C ALA A 151 4.24 -8.81 -1.93
N LEU A 152 5.07 -7.84 -1.53
CA LEU A 152 6.54 -7.99 -1.52
C LEU A 152 7.06 -9.13 -0.63
N LYS A 153 6.39 -9.43 0.50
CA LYS A 153 6.70 -10.62 1.31
C LYS A 153 6.29 -11.92 0.60
N ASN A 154 5.20 -11.90 -0.18
CA ASN A 154 4.81 -13.01 -1.04
C ASN A 154 5.86 -13.25 -2.14
N VAL A 155 6.35 -12.18 -2.79
CA VAL A 155 7.47 -12.24 -3.74
C VAL A 155 8.68 -12.90 -3.10
N TRP A 156 9.09 -12.46 -1.90
CA TRP A 156 10.23 -13.05 -1.19
C TRP A 156 10.12 -14.56 -0.99
N ILE A 157 8.98 -15.03 -0.45
CA ILE A 157 8.76 -16.46 -0.13
C ILE A 157 8.40 -17.32 -1.35
N SER A 158 8.10 -16.73 -2.52
CA SER A 158 7.78 -17.47 -3.76
C SER A 158 8.94 -17.56 -4.76
N GLY A 159 10.06 -16.89 -4.50
CA GLY A 159 11.24 -16.96 -5.39
C GLY A 159 12.14 -15.73 -5.34
N GLY A 160 11.67 -14.61 -4.79
CA GLY A 160 12.37 -13.33 -4.72
C GLY A 160 13.76 -13.37 -4.08
N GLN A 161 14.04 -14.37 -3.24
CA GLN A 161 15.38 -14.65 -2.69
C GLN A 161 16.45 -14.99 -3.76
N LYS A 162 16.04 -15.38 -4.97
CA LYS A 162 16.94 -15.68 -6.10
C LYS A 162 17.09 -14.52 -7.10
N LEU A 163 16.32 -13.44 -6.93
CA LEU A 163 16.43 -12.23 -7.73
C LEU A 163 17.64 -11.42 -7.26
N SER A 164 18.27 -10.64 -8.13
CA SER A 164 19.22 -9.59 -7.71
C SER A 164 18.49 -8.50 -6.90
N TYR A 165 19.23 -7.60 -6.25
CA TYR A 165 18.62 -6.47 -5.56
C TYR A 165 17.85 -5.57 -6.54
N GLU A 166 18.42 -5.30 -7.71
CA GLU A 166 17.85 -4.49 -8.78
C GLU A 166 16.58 -5.14 -9.33
N GLN A 167 16.57 -6.47 -9.49
CA GLN A 167 15.37 -7.23 -9.88
C GLN A 167 14.27 -7.16 -8.81
N ARG A 168 14.62 -7.11 -7.51
CA ARG A 168 13.65 -6.89 -6.41
C ARG A 168 13.11 -5.45 -6.39
N VAL A 169 13.97 -4.45 -6.61
CA VAL A 169 13.54 -3.05 -6.77
C VAL A 169 12.62 -2.91 -7.99
N ALA A 170 12.91 -3.60 -9.10
CA ALA A 170 12.08 -3.57 -10.29
C ALA A 170 10.66 -4.11 -10.04
N ILE A 171 10.48 -5.31 -9.46
CA ILE A 171 9.13 -5.84 -9.15
C ILE A 171 8.37 -4.99 -8.12
N ALA A 172 9.08 -4.25 -7.27
CA ALA A 172 8.46 -3.35 -6.31
C ALA A 172 7.91 -2.05 -6.93
N ASN A 173 8.38 -1.67 -8.13
CA ASN A 173 7.99 -0.44 -8.83
C ASN A 173 7.34 -0.70 -10.21
N ASP A 174 7.21 -1.97 -10.62
CA ASP A 174 6.61 -2.37 -11.89
C ASP A 174 5.10 -2.07 -11.95
N PRO A 175 4.61 -1.25 -12.90
CA PRO A 175 3.17 -0.97 -13.06
C PRO A 175 2.30 -2.21 -13.31
N LEU A 176 2.87 -3.33 -13.76
CA LEU A 176 2.18 -4.63 -13.84
C LEU A 176 1.84 -5.19 -12.44
N ASN A 177 2.66 -4.88 -11.44
CA ASN A 177 2.49 -5.34 -10.06
C ASN A 177 1.83 -4.30 -9.15
N LEU A 178 1.46 -3.12 -9.65
CA LEU A 178 0.93 -2.00 -8.84
C LEU A 178 -0.48 -1.58 -9.24
N PHE A 179 -1.29 -1.20 -8.26
CA PHE A 179 -2.56 -0.48 -8.48
C PHE A 179 -2.98 0.34 -7.25
N SER A 180 -3.78 1.38 -7.48
CA SER A 180 -4.44 2.14 -6.41
C SER A 180 -5.60 1.32 -5.81
N SER A 181 -5.62 1.17 -4.48
CA SER A 181 -6.63 0.37 -3.76
C SER A 181 -7.11 1.07 -2.48
N ASP A 182 -8.35 0.77 -2.07
CA ASP A 182 -8.83 1.02 -0.69
C ASP A 182 -7.79 0.52 0.34
N ALA A 183 -7.40 1.40 1.26
CA ALA A 183 -6.32 1.13 2.22
C ALA A 183 -6.71 0.07 3.26
N SER A 184 -8.00 -0.08 3.60
CA SER A 184 -8.46 -1.15 4.49
C SER A 184 -8.39 -2.51 3.79
N ALA A 185 -8.82 -2.58 2.52
CA ALA A 185 -8.72 -3.79 1.71
C ALA A 185 -7.26 -4.26 1.53
N ASN A 186 -6.35 -3.32 1.25
CA ASN A 186 -4.90 -3.59 1.20
C ASN A 186 -4.37 -4.16 2.53
N ARG A 187 -4.74 -3.56 3.67
CA ARG A 187 -4.32 -4.04 5.01
C ARG A 187 -4.91 -5.42 5.35
N GLN A 188 -6.15 -5.69 4.95
CA GLN A 188 -6.79 -7.00 5.10
C GLN A 188 -6.09 -8.08 4.27
N LYS A 189 -5.66 -7.75 3.05
CA LYS A 189 -4.83 -8.61 2.20
C LYS A 189 -3.48 -8.89 2.87
N GLY A 190 -2.67 -7.86 3.13
CA GLY A 190 -1.33 -8.02 3.68
C GLY A 190 -0.40 -8.77 2.71
N ASP A 191 0.19 -9.88 3.18
CA ASP A 191 1.12 -10.74 2.42
C ASP A 191 0.49 -12.02 1.82
N LYS A 192 -0.83 -12.17 1.98
CA LYS A 192 -1.63 -13.32 1.53
C LYS A 192 -1.57 -13.53 0.01
N ASN A 193 -1.60 -14.80 -0.41
CA ASN A 193 -1.74 -15.18 -1.82
C ASN A 193 -3.21 -15.37 -2.24
N ALA A 194 -3.45 -15.75 -3.51
CA ALA A 194 -4.81 -15.95 -4.06
C ALA A 194 -5.65 -17.05 -3.37
N ALA A 195 -5.05 -17.97 -2.61
CA ALA A 195 -5.78 -18.94 -1.80
C ALA A 195 -6.18 -18.39 -0.43
N GLU A 196 -5.44 -17.42 0.08
CA GLU A 196 -5.60 -16.83 1.41
C GLU A 196 -6.44 -15.55 1.39
N TRP A 197 -6.47 -14.82 0.26
CA TRP A 197 -7.29 -13.63 0.07
C TRP A 197 -7.61 -13.36 -1.40
N LEU A 198 -8.82 -12.87 -1.66
CA LEU A 198 -9.28 -12.34 -2.94
C LEU A 198 -10.09 -11.06 -2.73
N PRO A 199 -10.07 -10.10 -3.67
CA PRO A 199 -10.90 -8.89 -3.63
C PRO A 199 -12.37 -9.19 -3.31
N SER A 200 -13.03 -8.34 -2.50
CA SER A 200 -14.45 -8.51 -2.20
C SER A 200 -15.33 -8.25 -3.43
N ASN A 201 -14.89 -7.35 -4.31
CA ASN A 201 -15.49 -7.10 -5.62
C ASN A 201 -15.28 -8.29 -6.57
N LYS A 202 -16.26 -9.20 -6.63
CA LYS A 202 -16.19 -10.44 -7.42
C LYS A 202 -15.82 -10.21 -8.91
N PRO A 203 -16.41 -9.24 -9.65
CA PRO A 203 -16.01 -8.89 -11.01
C PRO A 203 -14.51 -8.66 -11.25
N PHE A 204 -13.76 -8.14 -10.28
CA PHE A 204 -12.33 -7.86 -10.45
C PHE A 204 -11.44 -9.11 -10.33
N ARG A 205 -11.94 -10.20 -9.73
CA ARG A 205 -11.10 -11.36 -9.35
C ARG A 205 -10.37 -12.01 -10.52
N CYS A 206 -10.99 -12.07 -11.70
CA CYS A 206 -10.38 -12.60 -12.92
C CYS A 206 -9.16 -11.79 -13.35
N GLN A 207 -9.31 -10.46 -13.45
CA GLN A 207 -8.23 -9.53 -13.78
C GLN A 207 -7.13 -9.57 -12.70
N TYR A 208 -7.51 -9.58 -11.42
CA TYR A 208 -6.57 -9.67 -10.29
C TYR A 208 -5.70 -10.93 -10.36
N VAL A 209 -6.32 -12.11 -10.52
CA VAL A 209 -5.60 -13.39 -10.63
C VAL A 209 -4.72 -13.45 -11.89
N ALA A 210 -5.23 -13.03 -13.05
CA ALA A 210 -4.45 -12.98 -14.28
C ALA A 210 -3.27 -12.01 -14.21
N THR A 211 -3.41 -10.91 -13.45
CA THR A 211 -2.31 -9.96 -13.19
C THR A 211 -1.25 -10.61 -12.28
N GLN A 212 -1.66 -11.29 -11.19
CA GLN A 212 -0.72 -12.04 -10.34
C GLN A 212 0.05 -13.12 -11.12
N ILE A 213 -0.64 -13.89 -11.99
CA ILE A 213 -0.02 -14.88 -12.88
C ILE A 213 1.01 -14.21 -13.80
N SER A 214 0.68 -13.04 -14.36
CA SER A 214 1.59 -12.28 -15.23
C SER A 214 2.84 -11.80 -14.49
N VAL A 215 2.69 -11.28 -13.26
CA VAL A 215 3.81 -10.89 -12.39
C VAL A 215 4.67 -12.12 -12.06
N LYS A 216 4.07 -13.22 -11.63
CA LYS A 216 4.80 -14.45 -11.26
C LYS A 216 5.55 -15.05 -12.45
N LYS A 217 4.96 -15.03 -13.65
CA LYS A 217 5.64 -15.41 -14.90
C LYS A 217 6.78 -14.45 -15.28
N LYS A 218 6.59 -13.13 -15.17
CA LYS A 218 7.61 -12.13 -15.50
C LYS A 218 8.84 -12.28 -14.59
N TYR A 219 8.64 -12.50 -13.30
CA TYR A 219 9.71 -12.54 -12.28
C TYR A 219 10.14 -13.94 -11.86
N SER A 220 9.74 -14.99 -12.59
CA SER A 220 10.10 -16.39 -12.32
C SER A 220 9.80 -16.83 -10.87
N LEU A 221 8.63 -16.41 -10.37
CA LEU A 221 8.13 -16.74 -9.02
C LEU A 221 7.21 -17.96 -9.07
N ALA A 222 7.26 -18.78 -8.04
CA ALA A 222 6.40 -19.95 -7.88
C ALA A 222 4.98 -19.60 -7.37
N VAL A 223 4.07 -20.55 -7.54
CA VAL A 223 2.79 -20.63 -6.82
C VAL A 223 2.81 -21.82 -5.88
N THR A 224 2.09 -21.76 -4.75
CA THR A 224 1.81 -22.97 -3.96
C THR A 224 0.73 -23.81 -4.65
N ALA A 225 0.62 -25.11 -4.33
CA ALA A 225 -0.47 -25.92 -4.88
C ALA A 225 -1.87 -25.36 -4.51
N PRO A 226 -2.16 -24.97 -3.23
CA PRO A 226 -3.42 -24.29 -2.91
C PRO A 226 -3.65 -22.99 -3.69
N GLU A 227 -2.59 -22.23 -3.96
CA GLU A 227 -2.65 -20.99 -4.76
C GLU A 227 -2.99 -21.28 -6.22
N LYS A 228 -2.33 -22.25 -6.86
CA LYS A 228 -2.63 -22.66 -8.24
C LYS A 228 -4.07 -23.11 -8.37
N GLU A 229 -4.57 -23.90 -7.43
CA GLU A 229 -5.97 -24.36 -7.43
C GLU A 229 -6.96 -23.23 -7.15
N ALA A 230 -6.63 -22.26 -6.30
CA ALA A 230 -7.45 -21.05 -6.12
C ALA A 230 -7.50 -20.20 -7.39
N MET A 231 -6.37 -20.01 -8.06
CA MET A 231 -6.28 -19.30 -9.34
C MET A 231 -7.09 -20.01 -10.43
N LYS A 232 -6.99 -21.34 -10.56
CA LYS A 232 -7.82 -22.15 -11.47
C LYS A 232 -9.32 -21.99 -11.17
N ARG A 233 -9.75 -22.09 -9.90
CA ARG A 233 -11.16 -21.90 -9.50
C ARG A 233 -11.71 -20.50 -9.81
N VAL A 234 -10.87 -19.47 -9.82
CA VAL A 234 -11.28 -18.11 -10.23
C VAL A 234 -11.38 -18.05 -11.75
N LEU A 235 -10.34 -18.48 -12.47
CA LEU A 235 -10.27 -18.39 -13.94
C LEU A 235 -11.28 -19.32 -14.66
N GLY A 236 -11.69 -20.42 -14.04
CA GLY A 236 -12.78 -21.27 -14.55
C GLY A 236 -14.13 -20.56 -14.68
N LYS A 237 -14.28 -19.34 -14.14
CA LYS A 237 -15.48 -18.49 -14.28
C LYS A 237 -15.34 -17.41 -15.36
N CYS A 238 -14.20 -17.38 -16.06
CA CYS A 238 -13.79 -16.36 -17.02
C CYS A 238 -12.65 -16.93 -17.88
N THR A 239 -12.93 -18.00 -18.62
CA THR A 239 -11.93 -18.79 -19.37
C THR A 239 -11.30 -18.03 -20.54
N ASP A 240 -11.92 -16.94 -20.98
CA ASP A 240 -11.41 -15.98 -21.95
C ASP A 240 -10.36 -15.01 -21.38
N GLN A 241 -10.24 -14.93 -20.04
CA GLN A 241 -9.36 -14.01 -19.34
C GLN A 241 -7.90 -14.23 -19.75
N ARG A 242 -7.32 -13.19 -20.36
CA ARG A 242 -5.92 -13.15 -20.79
C ARG A 242 -4.99 -12.71 -19.67
N ALA A 243 -3.73 -13.14 -19.76
CA ALA A 243 -2.60 -12.58 -19.02
C ALA A 243 -2.06 -11.31 -19.73
N ALA A 244 -1.08 -10.64 -19.15
CA ALA A 244 -0.28 -9.64 -19.85
C ALA A 244 0.74 -10.32 -20.78
N LYS A 245 1.13 -9.65 -21.87
CA LYS A 245 2.35 -10.02 -22.62
C LYS A 245 3.56 -9.61 -21.78
N VAL A 246 4.33 -10.58 -21.30
CA VAL A 246 5.53 -10.35 -20.48
C VAL A 246 6.72 -11.10 -21.05
N LYS A 247 7.91 -10.50 -20.98
CA LYS A 247 9.19 -11.18 -21.18
C LYS A 247 9.67 -11.68 -19.80
N PRO A 248 9.73 -13.01 -19.55
CA PRO A 248 10.26 -13.54 -18.31
C PRO A 248 11.73 -13.14 -18.12
N ILE A 249 12.11 -12.80 -16.89
CA ILE A 249 13.50 -12.56 -16.54
C ILE A 249 14.13 -13.82 -15.96
N THR A 250 15.42 -14.01 -16.24
CA THR A 250 16.26 -15.00 -15.56
C THR A 250 16.65 -14.45 -14.18
N PRO A 251 16.32 -15.12 -13.07
CA PRO A 251 16.83 -14.73 -11.75
C PRO A 251 18.36 -14.78 -11.73
N ALA A 252 19.02 -13.74 -11.20
CA ALA A 252 20.49 -13.68 -11.12
C ALA A 252 21.12 -14.75 -10.18
N GLY A 253 20.28 -15.48 -9.43
CA GLY A 253 20.72 -16.46 -8.45
C GLY A 253 21.19 -15.82 -7.14
N LYS A 254 21.59 -16.65 -6.17
CA LYS A 254 22.05 -16.17 -4.85
C LYS A 254 23.42 -15.44 -4.91
N GLY A 255 24.11 -15.47 -6.05
CA GLY A 255 25.48 -14.98 -6.21
C GLY A 255 25.65 -13.46 -6.27
N GLN A 256 24.58 -12.67 -6.40
CA GLN A 256 24.63 -11.21 -6.43
C GLN A 256 23.97 -10.56 -5.21
N GLN A 257 24.44 -10.92 -4.02
CA GLN A 257 24.39 -10.03 -2.85
C GLN A 257 25.62 -9.09 -2.86
N ALA A 258 25.70 -8.22 -3.87
CA ALA A 258 26.84 -7.35 -4.10
C ALA A 258 26.45 -5.87 -4.11
N HIS A 259 26.01 -5.36 -2.96
CA HIS A 259 26.12 -3.94 -2.60
C HIS A 259 26.78 -3.81 -1.22
N SER A 260 27.89 -4.54 -1.03
CA SER A 260 28.93 -4.10 -0.10
C SER A 260 29.40 -2.72 -0.58
N LYS A 261 29.10 -1.68 0.19
CA LYS A 261 29.60 -0.32 -0.03
C LYS A 261 31.12 -0.38 -0.30
N PRO A 262 31.67 0.27 -1.34
CA PRO A 262 33.09 0.17 -1.66
C PRO A 262 33.93 0.75 -0.51
N THR A 263 34.50 -0.14 0.29
CA THR A 263 35.55 0.20 1.24
C THR A 263 36.81 0.49 0.43
N LYS A 264 37.22 1.77 0.40
CA LYS A 264 38.55 2.14 -0.08
C LYS A 264 39.57 1.28 0.68
N LYS A 265 40.36 0.47 -0.02
CA LYS A 265 41.49 -0.26 0.57
C LYS A 265 42.42 0.77 1.21
N ALA A 266 42.57 0.71 2.54
CA ALA A 266 43.73 1.30 3.20
C ALA A 266 44.95 0.42 2.91
N PRO A 267 46.12 0.98 2.56
CA PRO A 267 47.33 0.19 2.38
C PRO A 267 47.80 -0.43 3.70
N ALA A 268 48.49 -1.58 3.58
CA ALA A 268 48.96 -2.36 4.72
C ALA A 268 50.05 -1.63 5.53
N LYS A 269 50.11 -1.91 6.84
CA LYS A 269 51.15 -1.41 7.75
C LYS A 269 52.24 -2.46 7.97
N THR A 270 53.49 -2.05 7.84
CA THR A 270 54.69 -2.75 8.31
C THR A 270 54.83 -2.58 9.85
N PRO A 271 55.40 -3.54 10.61
CA PRO A 271 55.36 -3.50 12.08
C PRO A 271 56.60 -2.89 12.78
N ALA A 272 56.35 -2.38 14.01
CA ALA A 272 57.32 -1.92 15.04
C ALA A 272 58.17 -0.66 14.71
N ASN A 273 58.64 0.17 15.66
CA ASN A 273 58.78 -0.04 17.12
C ASN A 273 58.60 1.25 17.98
N ASN A 274 58.28 1.06 19.26
CA ASN A 274 58.35 1.92 20.47
C ASN A 274 58.42 3.47 20.41
N GLY A 275 57.52 4.10 21.20
CA GLY A 275 57.60 5.49 21.64
C GLY A 275 56.48 5.87 22.62
N LYS A 276 56.69 5.73 23.93
CA LYS A 276 55.66 5.89 24.99
C LYS A 276 55.50 7.36 25.43
N LYS A 277 54.33 7.98 25.21
CA LYS A 277 53.82 9.08 26.05
C LYS A 277 52.28 9.07 26.09
N PRO A 278 51.61 9.30 27.24
CA PRO A 278 50.16 9.19 27.33
C PRO A 278 49.46 10.44 26.78
N SER A 279 48.39 10.25 26.00
CA SER A 279 47.49 11.34 25.59
C SER A 279 46.05 10.98 25.96
N THR A 280 45.42 11.87 26.71
CA THR A 280 44.08 11.72 27.30
C THR A 280 42.99 12.10 26.29
N SER A 281 42.49 11.13 25.52
CA SER A 281 41.31 11.37 24.66
C SER A 281 40.02 11.32 25.49
N LYS A 282 39.43 12.50 25.75
CA LYS A 282 38.08 12.62 26.30
C LYS A 282 37.09 11.87 25.40
N GLY A 283 36.32 10.95 25.97
CA GLY A 283 35.37 10.13 25.23
C GLY A 283 34.28 10.96 24.57
N SER A 284 34.31 11.06 23.24
CA SER A 284 33.24 11.71 22.47
C SER A 284 32.03 10.79 22.37
N ALA A 285 30.85 11.27 22.78
CA ALA A 285 29.64 10.48 22.83
C ALA A 285 29.19 10.03 21.43
N ALA A 286 28.80 8.75 21.30
CA ALA A 286 28.45 8.15 20.02
C ALA A 286 27.29 8.90 19.34
N GLN A 287 27.40 9.15 18.03
CA GLN A 287 26.34 9.78 17.26
C GLN A 287 25.23 8.77 16.89
N VAL A 288 24.00 9.06 17.29
CA VAL A 288 22.83 8.17 17.20
C VAL A 288 21.66 8.81 16.45
N SER A 289 20.66 8.01 16.10
CA SER A 289 19.44 8.49 15.44
C SER A 289 18.23 8.33 16.37
N PRO A 290 17.40 9.37 16.58
CA PRO A 290 16.23 9.28 17.45
C PRO A 290 15.29 8.15 17.00
N GLY A 291 14.84 7.32 17.94
CA GLY A 291 13.86 6.26 17.71
C GLY A 291 14.38 5.00 17.00
N THR A 292 15.65 4.94 16.58
CA THR A 292 16.21 3.71 15.97
C THR A 292 16.59 2.69 17.04
N PHE A 293 16.57 1.41 16.68
CA PHE A 293 17.06 0.33 17.53
C PHE A 293 18.55 0.53 17.90
N CYS A 294 18.91 0.07 19.10
CA CYS A 294 20.29 0.00 19.58
C CYS A 294 20.67 -1.44 19.92
N LYS A 295 21.97 -1.75 19.96
CA LYS A 295 22.46 -3.10 20.27
C LYS A 295 22.26 -3.38 21.76
N GLY A 296 22.15 -4.66 22.15
CA GLY A 296 22.08 -5.07 23.56
C GLY A 296 23.26 -4.54 24.39
N ALA A 297 24.48 -4.59 23.81
CA ALA A 297 25.69 -4.05 24.42
C ALA A 297 25.69 -2.53 24.63
N ASP A 298 24.69 -1.80 24.12
CA ASP A 298 24.52 -0.35 24.28
C ASP A 298 23.39 0.03 25.24
N ALA A 299 22.69 -0.93 25.85
CA ALA A 299 21.66 -0.69 26.85
C ALA A 299 22.15 0.26 27.96
N GLY A 300 21.36 1.28 28.30
CA GLY A 300 21.70 2.31 29.29
C GLY A 300 22.74 3.35 28.84
N LYS A 301 23.46 3.14 27.74
CA LYS A 301 24.42 4.14 27.22
C LYS A 301 23.70 5.37 26.68
N LYS A 302 24.43 6.49 26.65
CA LYS A 302 24.02 7.78 26.07
C LYS A 302 24.72 8.04 24.73
N GLY A 303 24.01 8.66 23.80
CA GLY A 303 24.52 9.10 22.50
C GLY A 303 23.86 10.41 22.06
N ILE A 304 24.45 11.09 21.07
CA ILE A 304 24.00 12.41 20.60
C ILE A 304 23.25 12.29 19.27
N GLY A 305 22.05 12.88 19.20
CA GLY A 305 21.17 12.83 18.03
C GLY A 305 21.74 13.56 16.82
N LYS A 306 22.07 12.81 15.76
CA LYS A 306 22.71 13.32 14.51
C LYS A 306 22.03 14.53 13.85
N LYS A 307 20.73 14.73 14.08
CA LYS A 307 19.93 15.80 13.47
C LYS A 307 19.64 16.99 14.39
N ASN A 308 19.83 16.85 15.70
CA ASN A 308 19.33 17.83 16.67
C ASN A 308 20.23 18.05 17.89
N GLY A 309 21.38 17.38 17.99
CA GLY A 309 22.34 17.55 19.09
C GLY A 309 21.86 17.08 20.46
N LYS A 310 20.63 16.57 20.59
CA LYS A 310 20.07 16.17 21.89
C LYS A 310 20.65 14.84 22.36
N THR A 311 20.74 14.65 23.66
CA THR A 311 21.16 13.36 24.26
C THR A 311 20.02 12.35 24.21
N TYR A 312 20.34 11.12 23.80
CA TYR A 312 19.44 9.97 23.78
C TYR A 312 20.07 8.83 24.59
N THR A 313 19.23 8.11 25.34
CA THR A 313 19.59 6.89 26.07
C THR A 313 19.03 5.68 25.35
N CYS A 314 19.81 4.61 25.21
CA CYS A 314 19.33 3.33 24.69
C CYS A 314 18.51 2.61 25.77
N LYS A 315 17.17 2.61 25.65
CA LYS A 315 16.25 1.99 26.63
C LYS A 315 15.06 1.29 25.96
N ALA A 316 14.53 0.28 26.65
CA ALA A 316 13.35 -0.47 26.23
C ALA A 316 12.08 0.37 26.29
N SER A 317 11.02 -0.09 25.63
CA SER A 317 9.65 0.41 25.82
C SER A 317 8.93 -0.51 26.79
N SER A 318 8.06 0.02 27.66
CA SER A 318 7.11 -0.77 28.46
C SER A 318 6.07 -1.55 27.62
N THR A 319 6.09 -1.40 26.30
CA THR A 319 5.09 -1.89 25.35
C THR A 319 5.62 -2.81 24.24
N ASP A 320 6.95 -2.99 24.13
CA ASP A 320 7.58 -3.75 23.04
C ASP A 320 8.91 -4.41 23.47
N GLU A 321 9.43 -4.14 24.68
CA GLU A 321 10.73 -4.56 25.25
C GLU A 321 12.00 -4.22 24.43
N ARG A 322 11.87 -3.88 23.14
CA ARG A 322 12.98 -3.59 22.23
C ARG A 322 13.68 -2.28 22.58
N LEU A 323 15.01 -2.38 22.73
CA LEU A 323 15.92 -1.26 22.97
C LEU A 323 15.94 -0.28 21.79
N ARG A 324 15.68 1.01 22.05
CA ARG A 324 15.79 2.10 21.08
C ARG A 324 16.42 3.35 21.69
N TRP A 325 17.05 4.18 20.86
CA TRP A 325 17.54 5.50 21.27
C TRP A 325 16.37 6.45 21.54
N ARG A 326 16.16 6.81 22.81
CA ARG A 326 15.05 7.64 23.28
C ARG A 326 15.59 8.78 24.13
N GLN A 327 14.99 9.97 24.07
CA GLN A 327 15.38 11.07 24.95
C GLN A 327 15.16 10.70 26.43
#